data_AF-I0W5H5-F1
#
_entry.id   AF-I0W5H5-F1
#
_cell.length_a   1.000
_cell.length_b   1.000
_cell.length_c   1.000
_cell.angle_alpha   90.00
_cell.angle_beta   90.00
_cell.angle_gamma   90.00
#
_symmetry.space_group_name_H-M   'P 1'
#
loop_
_entity.id
_entity.type
_entity.pdbx_description
1 polymer ?
#
loop_
_entity_poly.entity_id
_entity_poly.type
_entity_poly.pdbx_seq_one_letter_code
_entity_poly.pdbx_strand_id
1 'polypeptide(L)'
;MRKNEPFILSLKEYKNLFEKLYSSLCLFANKYLDNLELSRDIVQDVFIKIWEDKIEFNDENTIKSYLYTSVKNRCLDYLKSKHHKSLEYYSINEIERLETEHFFLREIVVAEASSLIENAINTLPNRCAQIIRLSIKDFTNAQIAEELNISINTVKAQKKIAYKKLKPLLRDYFILIAFIFDTPS
;
A
#
# COMPACT_ATOMS: atom_id res chain seq x y z
N MET A 1 -0.05 -39.37 15.78
CA MET A 1 0.38 -37.97 15.55
C MET A 1 0.71 -37.84 14.06
N ARG A 2 -0.11 -37.12 13.28
CA ARG A 2 0.22 -36.85 11.88
C ARG A 2 1.40 -35.89 11.88
N LYS A 3 2.47 -36.27 11.18
CA LYS A 3 3.59 -35.37 10.89
C LYS A 3 3.01 -34.16 10.16
N ASN A 4 3.30 -32.95 10.66
CA ASN A 4 3.04 -31.72 9.93
C ASN A 4 3.89 -31.78 8.66
N GLU A 5 3.27 -32.14 7.54
CA GLU A 5 3.92 -32.00 6.25
C GLU A 5 4.03 -30.52 5.92
N PRO A 6 5.20 -30.10 5.43
CA PRO A 6 5.45 -28.72 5.08
C PRO A 6 4.50 -28.20 4.00
N PHE A 7 3.83 -27.09 4.26
CA PHE A 7 2.93 -26.46 3.30
C PHE A 7 3.74 -25.62 2.31
N ILE A 8 4.08 -26.22 1.17
CA ILE A 8 4.64 -25.49 0.02
C ILE A 8 3.47 -24.77 -0.67
N LEU A 9 3.59 -23.46 -0.86
CA LEU A 9 2.60 -22.68 -1.60
C LEU A 9 2.41 -23.28 -2.99
N SER A 10 1.19 -23.70 -3.32
CA SER A 10 0.82 -23.98 -4.69
C SER A 10 0.96 -22.70 -5.53
N LEU A 11 1.10 -22.86 -6.86
CA LEU A 11 1.12 -21.72 -7.79
C LEU A 11 -0.10 -20.80 -7.61
N LYS A 12 -1.27 -21.40 -7.28
CA LYS A 12 -2.50 -20.66 -7.03
C LYS A 12 -2.42 -19.82 -5.76
N GLU A 13 -1.91 -20.39 -4.67
CA GLU A 13 -1.76 -19.68 -3.39
C GLU A 13 -0.72 -18.58 -3.50
N TYR A 14 0.40 -18.84 -4.15
CA TYR A 14 1.42 -17.84 -4.43
C TYR A 14 0.85 -16.68 -5.27
N LYS A 15 0.11 -16.97 -6.34
CA LYS A 15 -0.54 -15.94 -7.16
C LYS A 15 -1.52 -15.09 -6.35
N ASN A 16 -2.37 -15.72 -5.53
CA ASN A 16 -3.32 -15.00 -4.68
C ASN A 16 -2.61 -14.10 -3.66
N LEU A 17 -1.54 -14.59 -3.04
CA LEU A 17 -0.72 -13.83 -2.11
C LEU A 17 -0.08 -12.61 -2.79
N PHE A 18 0.49 -12.82 -3.98
CA PHE A 18 1.09 -11.76 -4.79
C PHE A 18 0.05 -10.68 -5.13
N GLU A 19 -1.10 -11.07 -5.70
CA GLU A 19 -2.17 -10.13 -6.05
C GLU A 19 -2.70 -9.35 -4.85
N LYS A 20 -2.74 -9.98 -3.66
CA LYS A 20 -3.23 -9.37 -2.43
C LYS A 20 -2.24 -8.38 -1.80
N LEU A 21 -0.94 -8.69 -1.81
CA LEU A 21 0.07 -7.97 -1.01
C LEU A 21 1.05 -7.14 -1.84
N TYR A 22 1.20 -7.38 -3.14
CA TYR A 22 2.22 -6.71 -3.94
C TYR A 22 2.11 -5.19 -3.89
N SER A 23 0.91 -4.65 -4.10
CA SER A 23 0.66 -3.20 -4.06
C SER A 23 0.96 -2.58 -2.69
N SER A 24 0.54 -3.23 -1.60
CA SER A 24 0.81 -2.71 -0.25
C SER A 24 2.29 -2.81 0.11
N LEU A 25 2.98 -3.88 -0.29
CA LEU A 25 4.42 -4.02 -0.08
C LEU A 25 5.22 -2.99 -0.88
N CYS A 26 4.80 -2.65 -2.10
CA CYS A 26 5.44 -1.60 -2.89
C CYS A 26 5.27 -0.21 -2.24
N LEU A 27 4.05 0.11 -1.78
CA LEU A 27 3.79 1.35 -1.06
C LEU A 27 4.59 1.43 0.24
N PHE A 28 4.68 0.31 0.96
CA PHE A 28 5.48 0.19 2.17
C PHE A 28 6.98 0.39 1.90
N ALA A 29 7.55 -0.30 0.90
CA ALA A 29 8.94 -0.12 0.50
C ALA A 29 9.26 1.33 0.10
N ASN A 30 8.32 2.00 -0.60
CA ASN A 30 8.48 3.39 -1.02
C ASN A 30 8.60 4.36 0.16
N LYS A 31 8.13 4.01 1.35
CA LYS A 31 8.31 4.82 2.57
C LYS A 31 9.74 4.81 3.10
N TYR A 32 10.53 3.81 2.72
CA TYR A 32 11.96 3.74 3.01
C TYR A 32 12.80 4.39 1.91
N LEU A 33 12.42 4.15 0.65
CA LEU A 33 13.31 4.41 -0.49
C LEU A 33 13.03 5.70 -1.25
N ASP A 34 11.81 6.24 -1.12
CA ASP A 34 11.28 7.35 -1.92
C ASP A 34 11.54 7.20 -3.44
N ASN A 35 11.53 5.94 -3.89
CA ASN A 35 11.75 5.56 -5.28
C ASN A 35 10.87 4.36 -5.59
N LEU A 36 9.81 4.59 -6.34
CA LEU A 36 8.78 3.59 -6.60
C LEU A 36 9.26 2.48 -7.53
N GLU A 37 10.18 2.76 -8.45
CA GLU A 37 10.77 1.75 -9.32
C GLU A 37 11.61 0.78 -8.49
N LEU A 38 12.55 1.31 -7.71
CA LEU A 38 13.36 0.50 -6.81
C LEU A 38 12.51 -0.27 -5.79
N SER A 39 11.42 0.33 -5.31
CA SER A 39 10.50 -0.32 -4.39
C SER A 39 9.83 -1.55 -5.01
N ARG A 40 9.44 -1.47 -6.29
CA ARG A 40 8.87 -2.60 -7.03
C ARG A 40 9.90 -3.70 -7.23
N ASP A 41 11.13 -3.33 -7.60
CA ASP A 41 12.22 -4.28 -7.81
C ASP A 41 12.52 -5.07 -6.54
N ILE A 42 12.68 -4.39 -5.40
CA ILE A 42 12.91 -5.05 -4.10
C ILE A 42 11.75 -6.01 -3.74
N VAL A 43 10.51 -5.57 -3.93
CA VAL A 43 9.34 -6.42 -3.62
C VAL A 43 9.29 -7.63 -4.54
N GLN A 44 9.57 -7.44 -5.83
CA GLN A 44 9.62 -8.52 -6.81
C GLN A 44 10.71 -9.54 -6.45
N ASP A 45 11.91 -9.10 -6.08
CA ASP A 45 12.99 -9.97 -5.64
C ASP A 45 12.63 -10.78 -4.39
N VAL A 46 11.93 -10.17 -3.42
CA VAL A 46 11.45 -10.88 -2.23
C VAL A 46 10.45 -11.97 -2.59
N PHE A 47 9.51 -11.68 -3.50
CA PHE A 47 8.55 -12.66 -4.00
C PHE A 47 9.24 -13.82 -4.74
N ILE A 48 10.16 -13.51 -5.65
CA ILE A 48 10.97 -14.51 -6.37
C ILE A 48 11.70 -15.41 -5.37
N LYS A 49 12.36 -14.82 -4.37
CA LYS A 49 13.08 -15.57 -3.34
C LYS A 49 12.18 -16.53 -2.57
N ILE A 50 10.97 -16.10 -2.18
CA ILE A 50 9.99 -16.98 -1.51
C ILE A 50 9.61 -18.18 -2.39
N TRP A 51 9.43 -17.93 -3.69
CA TRP A 51 9.10 -18.98 -4.65
C TRP A 51 10.25 -19.98 -4.84
N GLU A 52 11.48 -19.47 -4.97
CA GLU A 52 12.69 -20.30 -5.17
C GLU A 52 13.06 -21.12 -3.93
N ASP A 53 13.03 -20.48 -2.75
CA ASP A 53 13.39 -21.11 -1.47
C ASP A 53 12.30 -22.07 -0.97
N LYS A 54 11.12 -22.09 -1.62
CA LYS A 54 9.94 -22.90 -1.24
C LYS A 54 9.60 -22.78 0.23
N ILE A 55 9.66 -21.54 0.74
CA ILE A 55 9.50 -21.28 2.17
C ILE A 55 8.11 -21.74 2.63
N GLU A 56 8.11 -22.47 3.74
CA GLU A 56 6.92 -23.04 4.34
C GLU A 56 6.33 -22.08 5.36
N PHE A 57 5.01 -21.95 5.37
CA PHE A 57 4.32 -21.06 6.29
C PHE A 57 3.10 -21.75 6.91
N ASN A 58 2.86 -21.47 8.19
CA ASN A 58 1.75 -22.08 8.94
C ASN A 58 0.40 -21.45 8.61
N ASP A 59 0.38 -20.15 8.24
CA ASP A 59 -0.83 -19.38 7.96
C ASP A 59 -0.52 -18.07 7.19
N GLU A 60 -1.57 -17.38 6.74
CA GLU A 60 -1.49 -16.11 6.01
C GLU A 60 -0.83 -14.95 6.80
N ASN A 61 -0.99 -14.91 8.12
CA ASN A 61 -0.40 -13.84 8.94
C ASN A 61 1.11 -14.03 9.09
N THR A 62 1.55 -15.28 9.22
CA THR A 62 2.96 -15.64 9.31
C THR A 62 3.71 -15.25 8.04
N ILE A 63 3.18 -15.62 6.86
CA ILE A 63 3.79 -15.24 5.58
C ILE A 63 3.75 -13.73 5.32
N LYS A 64 2.66 -13.07 5.69
CA LYS A 64 2.54 -11.61 5.57
C LYS A 64 3.57 -10.90 6.44
N SER A 65 3.72 -11.31 7.69
CA SER A 65 4.72 -10.76 8.62
C SER A 65 6.15 -10.98 8.10
N TYR A 66 6.41 -12.17 7.53
CA TYR A 66 7.67 -12.47 6.87
C TYR A 66 7.95 -11.56 5.68
N LEU A 67 6.97 -11.37 4.78
CA LEU A 67 7.08 -10.50 3.61
C LEU A 67 7.44 -9.06 4.00
N TYR A 68 6.70 -8.46 4.94
CA TYR A 68 6.98 -7.09 5.39
C TYR A 68 8.37 -6.97 6.03
N THR A 69 8.78 -7.97 6.82
CA THR A 69 10.10 -8.01 7.44
C THR A 69 11.21 -8.13 6.39
N SER A 70 11.06 -9.03 5.43
CA SER A 70 12.02 -9.22 4.33
C SER A 70 12.15 -7.97 3.47
N VAL A 71 11.03 -7.33 3.11
CA VAL A 71 11.05 -6.06 2.35
C VAL A 71 11.73 -4.96 3.16
N LYS A 72 11.37 -4.78 4.45
CA LYS A 72 12.04 -3.80 5.33
C LYS A 72 13.55 -4.01 5.32
N ASN A 73 13.99 -5.25 5.55
CA ASN A 73 15.41 -5.56 5.65
C ASN A 73 16.14 -5.26 4.33
N ARG A 74 15.56 -5.63 3.18
CA ARG A 74 16.13 -5.30 1.87
C ARG A 74 16.22 -3.80 1.62
N CYS A 75 15.21 -3.03 2.01
CA CYS A 75 15.26 -1.57 1.92
C CYS A 75 16.39 -0.99 2.78
N LEU A 76 16.48 -1.41 4.04
CA LEU A 76 17.53 -0.95 4.96
C LEU A 76 18.93 -1.34 4.48
N ASP A 77 19.12 -2.57 3.97
CA ASP A 77 20.38 -3.02 3.39
C ASP A 77 20.80 -2.16 2.20
N TYR A 78 19.85 -1.83 1.33
CA TYR A 78 20.09 -0.91 0.20
C TYR A 78 20.51 0.48 0.70
N LEU A 79 19.77 1.06 1.66
CA LEU A 79 20.07 2.38 2.22
C LEU A 79 21.44 2.43 2.90
N LYS A 80 21.79 1.41 3.69
CA LYS A 80 23.11 1.28 4.32
C LYS A 80 24.21 1.15 3.29
N SER A 81 24.03 0.30 2.27
CA SER A 81 25.00 0.16 1.17
C SER A 81 25.23 1.48 0.44
N LYS A 82 24.16 2.25 0.19
CA LYS A 82 24.24 3.56 -0.46
C LYS A 82 24.93 4.59 0.42
N HIS A 83 24.58 4.67 1.71
CA HIS A 83 25.24 5.54 2.67
C HIS A 83 26.75 5.29 2.74
N HIS A 84 27.19 4.02 2.81
CA HIS A 84 28.60 3.68 2.81
C HIS A 84 29.34 4.05 1.51
N LYS A 85 28.64 4.08 0.38
CA LYS A 85 29.24 4.38 -0.94
C LYS A 85 29.27 5.87 -1.28
N SER A 86 28.31 6.66 -0.79
CA SER A 86 28.18 8.05 -1.22
C SER A 86 28.13 9.09 -0.10
N LEU A 87 28.03 8.72 1.19
CA LEU A 87 27.93 9.58 2.41
C LEU A 87 26.91 10.75 2.39
N GLU A 88 26.28 11.04 1.25
CA GLU A 88 25.44 12.23 1.01
C GLU A 88 23.93 11.92 0.98
N TYR A 89 23.52 10.65 0.97
CA TYR A 89 22.12 10.30 0.66
C TYR A 89 21.21 10.14 1.88
N TYR A 90 21.71 9.60 2.98
CA TYR A 90 20.96 9.44 4.23
C TYR A 90 21.94 9.55 5.39
N SER A 91 21.65 10.39 6.38
CA SER A 91 22.41 10.40 7.63
C SER A 91 22.14 9.12 8.43
N ILE A 92 23.10 8.73 9.29
CA ILE A 92 22.94 7.59 10.22
C ILE A 92 21.66 7.76 11.06
N ASN A 93 21.40 8.99 11.53
CA ASN A 93 20.21 9.32 12.32
C ASN A 93 18.89 9.11 11.54
N GLU A 94 18.89 9.30 10.21
CA GLU A 94 17.71 9.02 9.39
C GLU A 94 17.48 7.52 9.23
N ILE A 95 18.55 6.74 9.03
CA ILE A 95 18.45 5.28 8.94
C ILE A 95 17.94 4.70 10.26
N GLU A 96 18.47 5.14 11.40
CA GLU A 96 18.03 4.68 12.74
C GLU A 96 16.54 4.93 12.98
N ARG A 97 15.98 6.06 12.49
CA ARG A 97 14.54 6.34 12.59
C ARG A 97 13.70 5.33 11.80
N LEU A 98 14.16 4.93 10.62
CA LEU A 98 13.50 3.95 9.75
C LEU A 98 13.55 2.52 10.33
N GLU A 99 14.52 2.24 11.19
CA GLU A 99 14.68 0.92 11.85
C GLU A 99 13.73 0.71 13.04
N THR A 100 13.14 1.79 13.55
CA THR A 100 12.26 1.70 14.73
C THR A 100 11.04 0.81 14.48
N GLU A 101 10.66 0.04 15.50
CA GLU A 101 9.44 -0.78 15.45
C GLU A 101 8.19 0.07 15.24
N HIS A 102 8.15 1.27 15.84
CA HIS A 102 7.06 2.21 15.66
C HIS A 102 6.90 2.63 14.18
N PHE A 103 8.00 2.98 13.50
CA PHE A 103 7.95 3.31 12.08
C PHE A 103 7.47 2.11 11.26
N PHE A 104 8.04 0.93 11.52
CA PHE A 104 7.66 -0.30 10.83
C PHE A 104 6.16 -0.62 10.93
N LEU A 105 5.61 -0.68 12.14
CA LEU A 105 4.20 -1.00 12.36
C LEU A 105 3.28 0.07 11.76
N ARG A 106 3.64 1.36 11.89
CA ARG A 106 2.89 2.46 11.29
C ARG A 106 2.81 2.32 9.77
N GLU A 107 3.94 2.11 9.10
CA GLU A 107 3.97 2.06 7.63
C GLU A 107 3.27 0.81 7.08
N ILE A 108 3.26 -0.32 7.80
CA ILE A 108 2.43 -1.48 7.44
C ILE A 108 0.95 -1.07 7.38
N VAL A 109 0.44 -0.48 8.47
CA VAL A 109 -0.97 -0.07 8.57
C VAL A 109 -1.32 0.94 7.49
N VAL A 110 -0.47 1.95 7.27
CA VAL A 110 -0.69 2.99 6.26
C VAL A 110 -0.70 2.39 4.85
N ALA A 111 0.24 1.50 4.52
CA ALA A 111 0.34 0.91 3.20
C ALA A 111 -0.83 -0.03 2.88
N GLU A 112 -1.28 -0.82 3.86
CA GLU A 112 -2.45 -1.69 3.71
C GLU A 112 -3.74 -0.88 3.54
N ALA A 113 -3.95 0.13 4.37
CA ALA A 113 -5.08 1.03 4.25
C ALA A 113 -5.10 1.74 2.88
N SER A 114 -3.95 2.25 2.43
CA SER A 114 -3.81 2.92 1.13
C SER A 114 -4.13 1.98 -0.03
N SER A 115 -3.60 0.75 0.00
CA SER A 115 -3.87 -0.28 -1.00
C SER A 115 -5.36 -0.66 -1.04
N LEU A 116 -5.99 -0.82 0.12
CA LEU A 116 -7.42 -1.10 0.24
C LEU A 116 -8.28 0.02 -0.36
N ILE A 117 -7.98 1.28 -0.02
CA ILE A 117 -8.70 2.45 -0.54
C ILE A 117 -8.55 2.50 -2.06
N GLU A 118 -7.34 2.37 -2.59
CA GLU A 118 -7.10 2.46 -4.02
C GLU A 118 -7.80 1.33 -4.79
N ASN A 119 -7.78 0.10 -4.26
CA ASN A 119 -8.52 -1.02 -4.82
C ASN A 119 -10.03 -0.77 -4.83
N ALA A 120 -10.58 -0.17 -3.76
CA ALA A 120 -11.99 0.19 -3.72
C ALA A 120 -12.33 1.30 -4.74
N ILE A 121 -11.46 2.31 -4.88
CA ILE A 121 -11.58 3.39 -5.88
C ILE A 121 -11.55 2.83 -7.30
N ASN A 122 -10.71 1.83 -7.57
CA ASN A 122 -10.62 1.18 -8.88
C ASN A 122 -11.90 0.44 -9.29
N THR A 123 -12.83 0.18 -8.37
CA THR A 123 -14.16 -0.35 -8.72
C THR A 123 -15.10 0.74 -9.25
N LEU A 124 -14.78 2.02 -9.08
CA LEU A 124 -15.61 3.13 -9.53
C LEU A 124 -15.46 3.38 -11.04
N PRO A 125 -16.49 3.91 -11.72
CA PRO A 125 -16.32 4.42 -13.08
C PRO A 125 -15.23 5.52 -13.13
N ASN A 126 -14.45 5.58 -14.22
CA ASN A 126 -13.26 6.43 -14.34
C ASN A 126 -13.43 7.88 -13.84
N ARG A 127 -14.50 8.58 -14.24
CA ARG A 127 -14.80 9.96 -13.80
C ARG A 127 -15.02 10.06 -12.28
N CYS A 128 -15.70 9.07 -11.71
CA CYS A 128 -16.00 9.00 -10.28
C CYS A 128 -14.70 8.72 -9.48
N ALA A 129 -13.87 7.79 -9.96
CA ALA A 129 -12.57 7.49 -9.37
C ALA A 129 -11.64 8.72 -9.36
N GLN A 130 -11.57 9.47 -10.46
CA GLN A 130 -10.77 10.70 -10.56
C GLN A 130 -11.18 11.75 -9.51
N ILE A 131 -12.48 12.00 -9.36
CA ILE A 131 -13.01 12.94 -8.36
C ILE A 131 -12.61 12.52 -6.95
N ILE A 132 -12.69 11.23 -6.62
CA ILE A 132 -12.30 10.73 -5.30
C ILE A 132 -10.79 10.86 -5.07
N ARG A 133 -9.95 10.55 -6.06
CA ARG A 133 -8.49 10.73 -5.95
C ARG A 133 -8.12 12.19 -5.73
N LEU A 134 -8.77 13.15 -6.39
CA LEU A 134 -8.55 14.57 -6.14
C LEU A 134 -9.02 15.00 -4.74
N SER A 135 -10.13 14.45 -4.28
CA SER A 135 -10.65 14.74 -2.93
C SER A 135 -9.70 14.27 -1.84
N ILE A 136 -9.05 13.11 -2.03
CA ILE A 136 -8.00 12.59 -1.13
C ILE A 136 -6.75 13.46 -1.13
N LYS A 137 -6.50 14.22 -2.21
CA LYS A 137 -5.43 15.21 -2.30
C LYS A 137 -5.86 16.59 -1.77
N ASP A 138 -6.92 16.65 -0.97
CA ASP A 138 -7.47 17.86 -0.36
C ASP A 138 -8.01 18.91 -1.35
N PHE A 139 -8.35 18.52 -2.59
CA PHE A 139 -9.01 19.44 -3.52
C PHE A 139 -10.46 19.68 -3.08
N THR A 140 -10.87 20.95 -3.02
CA THR A 140 -12.26 21.35 -2.79
C THR A 140 -13.16 20.97 -3.96
N ASN A 141 -14.48 20.93 -3.72
CA ASN A 141 -15.44 20.65 -4.79
C ASN A 141 -15.32 21.65 -5.96
N ALA A 142 -14.99 22.91 -5.67
CA ALA A 142 -14.78 23.95 -6.67
C ALA A 142 -13.50 23.70 -7.48
N GLN A 143 -12.38 23.39 -6.82
CA GLN A 143 -11.12 23.06 -7.50
C GLN A 143 -11.26 21.80 -8.37
N ILE A 144 -11.97 20.78 -7.90
CA ILE A 144 -12.23 19.58 -8.71
C ILE A 144 -13.09 19.91 -9.94
N ALA A 145 -14.10 20.77 -9.77
CA ALA A 145 -14.97 21.20 -10.86
C ALA A 145 -14.19 21.95 -11.94
N GLU A 146 -13.29 22.84 -11.52
CA GLU A 146 -12.37 23.57 -12.39
C GLU A 146 -11.38 22.62 -13.10
N GLU A 147 -10.65 21.80 -12.35
CA GLU A 147 -9.64 20.86 -12.86
C GLU A 147 -10.22 19.90 -13.90
N LEU A 148 -11.45 19.41 -13.68
CA LEU A 148 -12.09 18.44 -14.57
C LEU A 148 -13.03 19.09 -15.61
N ASN A 149 -13.12 20.43 -15.62
CA ASN A 149 -14.03 21.21 -16.44
C ASN A 149 -15.48 20.69 -16.43
N ILE A 150 -16.06 20.57 -15.22
CA ILE A 150 -17.43 20.12 -14.97
C ILE A 150 -18.12 21.03 -13.95
N SER A 151 -19.44 20.92 -13.81
CA SER A 151 -20.15 21.68 -12.78
C SER A 151 -19.85 21.17 -11.37
N ILE A 152 -19.85 22.06 -10.37
CA ILE A 152 -19.75 21.67 -8.95
C ILE A 152 -20.88 20.71 -8.54
N ASN A 153 -22.05 20.81 -9.16
CA ASN A 153 -23.17 19.90 -8.94
C ASN A 153 -22.85 18.49 -9.46
N THR A 154 -22.14 18.38 -10.59
CA THR A 154 -21.64 17.11 -11.11
C THR A 154 -20.65 16.48 -10.14
N VAL A 155 -19.74 17.26 -9.54
CA VAL A 155 -18.81 16.78 -8.52
C VAL A 155 -19.56 16.20 -7.32
N LYS A 156 -20.51 16.95 -6.76
CA LYS A 156 -21.33 16.53 -5.61
C LYS A 156 -22.12 15.25 -5.91
N ALA A 157 -22.74 15.16 -7.10
CA ALA A 157 -23.48 13.97 -7.52
C ALA A 157 -22.56 12.74 -7.64
N GLN A 158 -21.38 12.89 -8.23
CA GLN A 158 -20.40 11.80 -8.37
C GLN A 158 -19.82 11.37 -7.01
N LYS A 159 -19.54 12.30 -6.10
CA LYS A 159 -19.15 11.97 -4.71
C LYS A 159 -20.23 11.16 -3.98
N LYS A 160 -21.51 11.50 -4.16
CA LYS A 160 -22.62 10.72 -3.58
C LYS A 160 -22.69 9.29 -4.13
N ILE A 161 -22.42 9.11 -5.43
CA ILE A 161 -22.35 7.78 -6.07
C ILE A 161 -21.16 6.99 -5.50
N ALA A 162 -19.98 7.61 -5.41
CA ALA A 162 -18.79 7.00 -4.83
C ALA A 162 -19.05 6.55 -3.39
N TYR A 163 -19.61 7.42 -2.55
CA TYR A 163 -19.90 7.10 -1.15
C TYR A 163 -20.77 5.85 -1.02
N LYS A 164 -21.86 5.75 -1.81
CA LYS A 164 -22.74 4.58 -1.79
C LYS A 164 -22.02 3.28 -2.19
N LYS A 165 -21.06 3.37 -3.10
CA LYS A 165 -20.32 2.21 -3.62
C LYS A 165 -19.13 1.82 -2.73
N LEU A 166 -18.42 2.80 -2.17
CA LEU A 166 -17.26 2.58 -1.30
C LEU A 166 -17.64 2.20 0.13
N LYS A 167 -18.76 2.74 0.65
CA LYS A 167 -19.21 2.47 2.02
C LYS A 167 -19.28 0.98 2.41
N PRO A 168 -19.90 0.08 1.61
CA PRO A 168 -19.92 -1.34 1.95
C PRO A 168 -18.55 -2.00 1.83
N LEU A 169 -17.68 -1.54 0.93
CA LEU A 169 -16.34 -2.09 0.70
C LEU A 169 -15.35 -1.70 1.81
N LEU A 170 -15.58 -0.54 2.45
CA LEU A 170 -14.71 0.04 3.48
C LEU A 170 -15.42 0.07 4.85
N ARG A 171 -16.36 -0.87 5.10
CA ARG A 171 -17.22 -0.86 6.30
C ARG A 171 -16.42 -0.88 7.61
N ASP A 172 -15.37 -1.68 7.67
CA ASP A 172 -14.50 -1.80 8.86
C ASP A 172 -13.53 -0.61 8.99
N TYR A 173 -13.57 0.30 8.03
CA TYR A 173 -12.70 1.47 7.88
C TYR A 173 -13.51 2.77 7.82
N PHE A 174 -14.56 2.87 8.64
CA PHE A 174 -15.52 3.99 8.62
C PHE A 174 -14.85 5.37 8.77
N ILE A 175 -13.76 5.46 9.56
CA ILE A 175 -12.99 6.70 9.74
C ILE A 175 -12.38 7.17 8.41
N LEU A 176 -11.90 6.24 7.57
CA LEU A 176 -11.33 6.57 6.26
C LEU A 176 -12.40 7.11 5.31
N ILE A 177 -13.62 6.59 5.40
CA ILE A 177 -14.76 7.13 4.65
C ILE A 177 -15.07 8.56 5.12
N ALA A 178 -15.09 8.83 6.42
CA ALA A 178 -15.36 10.17 6.93
C ALA A 178 -14.37 11.19 6.35
N PHE A 179 -13.08 10.91 6.39
CA PHE A 179 -12.04 11.80 5.82
C PHE A 179 -12.20 12.06 4.31
N ILE A 180 -12.53 11.04 3.51
CA ILE A 180 -12.66 11.19 2.05
C ILE A 180 -13.87 12.07 1.66
N PHE A 181 -14.92 12.04 2.48
CA PHE A 181 -16.21 12.65 2.15
C PHE A 181 -16.59 13.88 2.99
N ASP A 182 -15.91 14.14 4.12
CA ASP A 182 -15.96 15.40 4.87
C ASP A 182 -15.06 16.46 4.23
N THR A 183 -15.37 16.85 2.99
CA THR A 183 -14.81 18.09 2.43
C THR A 183 -15.83 19.20 2.63
N PRO A 184 -15.52 20.28 3.38
CA PRO A 184 -16.42 21.43 3.49
C PRO A 184 -16.74 21.98 2.10
N SER A 185 -17.98 22.48 1.97
CA SER A 185 -18.66 22.83 0.73
C SER A 185 -17.90 23.84 -0.12
#